data_AF-A0A978TMZ8-F1
#
_entry.id   AF-A0A978TMZ8-F1
#
_cell.length_a   1.000
_cell.length_b   1.000
_cell.length_c   1.000
_cell.angle_alpha   90.00
_cell.angle_beta   90.00
_cell.angle_gamma   90.00
#
_symmetry.space_group_name_H-M   'P 1'
#
loop_
_entity.id
_entity.type
_entity.pdbx_description
1 polymer ?
#
loop_
_entity_poly.entity_id
_entity_poly.type
_entity_poly.pdbx_seq_one_letter_code
_entity_poly.pdbx_strand_id
1 'polypeptide(L)'
;MRKLDFQVFRLPNPLLFCTLFGLFSTLDPLVVRGEDLSLDYYLKSSKTLLMDRNSSELNIYFPRRGLLRRCLTTNPDNNCIFNNLSYPQTPSVARDLSLGYRKEAFLAEIAAKLAQLGEYEQAYIIAQILTQGEYRGLAVLALTAIAAEKIKSGEISQAQQRLSEAEEMTRATDLRNFKTRVLTQMAIQYLALEQPDVASNLLEAAIPANVESGLFSYAPLAEVAVGFLKIGQVSQAEQLIREMLNRAQSSEFGLPLSPSTLEPLLNAEKYDLVIPLVEEVEETTYRTRWLSDICFSLVGAGHYDRARQIAQMLPDPSCSNTLLERQAIAATAEHITNFINDGKIPTAISTVELISSPYDRMLLMTEAAILLSEIGDREESDRMLEQALTTSDILNNSQWVAFGSGLGRMQIAIRLSESKQFVKALEITETIEEESYQVLALLNIAEQYRQAEEIERATEILLMTIDKVASLKCTECAL
;
A
#
# COMPACT_ATOMS: atom_id res chain seq x y z
N MET A 1 18.08 -55.19 -22.12
CA MET A 1 18.19 -55.78 -20.76
C MET A 1 19.58 -55.50 -20.20
N ARG A 2 19.68 -55.36 -18.86
CA ARG A 2 20.89 -55.47 -18.00
C ARG A 2 21.93 -54.32 -18.00
N LYS A 3 22.16 -53.87 -16.76
CA LYS A 3 23.30 -53.12 -16.19
C LYS A 3 24.65 -53.86 -16.33
N LEU A 4 25.76 -53.12 -16.15
CA LEU A 4 27.06 -53.43 -15.48
C LEU A 4 27.98 -52.18 -15.70
N ASP A 5 28.97 -51.78 -14.90
CA ASP A 5 29.22 -51.88 -13.44
C ASP A 5 30.28 -50.81 -13.03
N PHE A 6 30.17 -50.12 -11.88
CA PHE A 6 30.96 -50.32 -10.62
C PHE A 6 32.49 -50.12 -10.67
N GLN A 7 33.00 -49.16 -9.88
CA GLN A 7 34.24 -49.13 -9.03
C GLN A 7 34.53 -47.66 -8.62
N VAL A 8 34.50 -47.23 -7.35
CA VAL A 8 35.39 -47.49 -6.19
C VAL A 8 36.82 -46.92 -6.35
N PHE A 9 37.21 -45.92 -5.54
CA PHE A 9 38.46 -45.92 -4.74
C PHE A 9 38.49 -44.82 -3.63
N ARG A 10 39.46 -44.97 -2.72
CA ARG A 10 39.50 -44.59 -1.28
C ARG A 10 39.80 -43.11 -0.91
N LEU A 11 39.41 -42.78 0.34
CA LEU A 11 39.85 -41.69 1.24
C LEU A 11 41.39 -41.61 1.43
N PRO A 12 41.96 -40.48 1.95
CA PRO A 12 42.08 -40.34 3.42
C PRO A 12 41.83 -38.93 4.04
N ASN A 13 41.30 -39.02 5.26
CA ASN A 13 41.21 -38.06 6.39
C ASN A 13 42.64 -37.76 6.98
N PRO A 14 42.89 -37.12 8.17
CA PRO A 14 42.05 -36.28 9.07
C PRO A 14 42.76 -35.12 9.88
N LEU A 15 41.98 -34.38 10.71
CA LEU A 15 42.25 -33.91 12.11
C LEU A 15 43.27 -32.80 12.53
N LEU A 16 42.84 -32.05 13.56
CA LEU A 16 43.50 -31.64 14.84
C LEU A 16 44.06 -30.20 15.12
N PHE A 17 43.84 -29.75 16.38
CA PHE A 17 44.36 -28.59 17.14
C PHE A 17 43.90 -27.15 16.74
N CYS A 18 43.67 -26.17 17.63
CA CYS A 18 43.81 -25.96 19.10
C CYS A 18 42.48 -25.34 19.66
N THR A 19 41.91 -25.61 20.84
CA THR A 19 42.34 -25.40 22.25
C THR A 19 42.86 -24.01 22.64
N LEU A 20 42.04 -23.23 23.37
CA LEU A 20 42.51 -22.35 24.46
C LEU A 20 41.41 -22.19 25.54
N PHE A 21 41.62 -22.84 26.68
CA PHE A 21 41.07 -22.42 27.98
C PHE A 21 41.59 -20.99 28.30
N GLY A 22 40.99 -20.15 29.14
CA GLY A 22 39.86 -20.38 30.06
C GLY A 22 40.22 -19.87 31.47
N LEU A 23 39.31 -19.14 32.12
CA LEU A 23 39.22 -18.75 33.54
C LEU A 23 37.84 -18.06 33.67
N PHE A 24 36.81 -18.64 34.29
CA PHE A 24 36.56 -18.75 35.75
C PHE A 24 36.75 -17.38 36.48
N SER A 25 35.82 -16.89 37.31
CA SER A 25 34.90 -17.62 38.19
C SER A 25 33.66 -16.84 38.69
N THR A 26 32.48 -17.49 38.62
CA THR A 26 31.46 -17.68 39.70
C THR A 26 30.79 -16.50 40.44
N LEU A 27 29.45 -16.35 40.31
CA LEU A 27 28.42 -16.69 41.34
C LEU A 27 26.99 -16.20 40.96
N ASP A 28 25.98 -17.03 41.26
CA ASP A 28 24.52 -16.85 41.16
C ASP A 28 23.92 -15.99 42.32
N PRO A 29 22.59 -15.72 42.39
CA PRO A 29 21.56 -15.42 41.36
C PRO A 29 20.62 -14.22 41.73
N LEU A 30 19.63 -13.92 40.86
CA LEU A 30 18.32 -13.29 41.16
C LEU A 30 18.25 -11.91 41.87
N VAL A 31 17.88 -10.84 41.15
CA VAL A 31 16.77 -9.90 41.48
C VAL A 31 16.23 -9.27 40.18
N VAL A 32 14.90 -9.24 40.03
CA VAL A 32 14.18 -8.50 38.96
C VAL A 32 13.92 -7.05 39.39
N ARG A 33 14.18 -6.05 38.52
CA ARG A 33 13.42 -4.78 38.37
C ARG A 33 14.07 -3.81 37.38
N GLY A 34 13.22 -3.09 36.62
CA GLY A 34 13.55 -1.78 36.03
C GLY A 34 14.07 -1.81 34.60
N GLU A 35 13.16 -1.77 33.63
CA GLU A 35 13.47 -1.45 32.23
C GLU A 35 13.58 0.08 32.06
N ASP A 36 14.79 0.60 31.82
CA ASP A 36 14.97 1.95 31.27
C ASP A 36 14.95 1.87 29.74
N LEU A 37 13.76 1.74 29.16
CA LEU A 37 13.52 1.86 27.71
C LEU A 37 13.39 3.33 27.31
N SER A 38 14.50 4.08 27.41
CA SER A 38 14.52 5.50 27.09
C SER A 38 14.84 5.79 25.61
N LEU A 39 13.89 6.42 24.92
CA LEU A 39 14.13 7.47 23.92
C LEU A 39 14.68 7.13 22.51
N ASP A 40 14.59 5.89 22.01
CA ASP A 40 15.15 5.54 20.67
C ASP A 40 14.10 5.23 19.56
N TYR A 41 12.79 5.41 19.85
CA TYR A 41 11.71 4.93 18.96
C TYR A 41 11.16 5.97 17.96
N TYR A 42 11.55 7.24 18.03
CA TYR A 42 10.92 8.34 17.26
C TYR A 42 11.79 9.04 16.19
N LEU A 43 13.03 8.59 15.94
CA LEU A 43 13.98 9.27 15.03
C LEU A 43 14.49 8.40 13.87
N LYS A 44 13.66 7.50 13.33
CA LYS A 44 14.03 6.59 12.21
C LYS A 44 13.19 6.71 10.93
N SER A 45 12.70 7.92 10.63
CA SER A 45 12.07 8.26 9.34
C SER A 45 12.90 9.15 8.41
N SER A 46 14.10 9.59 8.83
CA SER A 46 15.04 10.36 7.99
C SER A 46 16.42 9.67 7.87
N LYS A 47 16.83 9.44 6.61
CA LYS A 47 18.10 8.90 6.09
C LYS A 47 19.26 8.61 7.09
N THR A 48 19.80 7.39 7.08
CA THR A 48 21.05 7.01 6.34
C THR A 48 21.42 5.53 6.60
N LEU A 49 22.16 4.91 5.67
CA LEU A 49 22.62 3.52 5.70
C LEU A 49 23.30 3.09 7.01
N LEU A 50 22.99 1.87 7.46
CA LEU A 50 24.00 0.91 7.92
C LEU A 50 23.58 -0.50 7.47
N MET A 51 24.49 -1.21 6.82
CA MET A 51 24.25 -2.55 6.27
C MET A 51 24.16 -3.59 7.38
N ASP A 52 23.18 -4.49 7.30
CA ASP A 52 23.35 -5.85 7.81
C ASP A 52 23.34 -6.85 6.65
N ARG A 53 24.20 -7.86 6.73
CA ARG A 53 24.59 -8.71 5.60
C ARG A 53 23.91 -10.06 5.70
N ASN A 54 22.85 -10.29 4.90
CA ASN A 54 22.54 -11.57 4.23
C ASN A 54 21.26 -11.50 3.37
N SER A 55 21.24 -10.61 2.38
CA SER A 55 20.30 -10.62 1.23
C SER A 55 20.95 -9.92 0.04
N SER A 56 22.08 -10.48 -0.41
CA SER A 56 22.98 -9.83 -1.37
C SER A 56 22.40 -9.73 -2.79
N GLU A 57 22.55 -8.52 -3.35
CA GLU A 57 22.70 -8.18 -4.78
C GLU A 57 21.47 -7.81 -5.64
N LEU A 58 20.21 -8.02 -5.22
CA LEU A 58 19.05 -7.48 -5.99
C LEU A 58 18.56 -6.08 -5.56
N ASN A 59 18.87 -5.63 -4.33
CA ASN A 59 18.38 -4.35 -3.78
C ASN A 59 19.28 -3.13 -4.08
N ILE A 60 20.34 -3.27 -4.90
CA ILE A 60 21.38 -2.24 -5.05
C ILE A 60 21.18 -1.37 -6.30
N TYR A 61 20.43 -1.84 -7.31
CA TYR A 61 20.23 -1.12 -8.58
C TYR A 61 18.83 -0.51 -8.76
N PHE A 62 17.84 -0.89 -7.95
CA PHE A 62 16.50 -0.28 -7.92
C PHE A 62 16.13 0.21 -6.50
N PRO A 63 16.49 1.45 -6.11
CA PRO A 63 16.04 2.03 -4.84
C PRO A 63 14.56 2.43 -4.85
N ARG A 64 13.91 2.46 -6.03
CA ARG A 64 12.46 2.64 -6.16
C ARG A 64 11.78 1.32 -5.78
N ARG A 65 10.99 1.33 -4.70
CA ARG A 65 10.18 0.18 -4.25
C ARG A 65 9.52 -0.50 -5.45
N GLY A 66 9.64 -1.83 -5.51
CA GLY A 66 9.40 -2.64 -6.70
C GLY A 66 8.07 -2.35 -7.41
N LEU A 67 8.04 -2.64 -8.71
CA LEU A 67 6.97 -2.25 -9.66
C LEU A 67 5.52 -2.61 -9.23
N LEU A 68 5.33 -3.43 -8.21
CA LEU A 68 4.20 -4.36 -8.02
C LEU A 68 3.35 -4.14 -6.77
N ARG A 69 3.75 -3.27 -5.83
CA ARG A 69 2.86 -2.76 -4.78
C ARG A 69 2.96 -1.25 -4.68
N ARG A 70 2.14 -0.60 -5.49
CA ARG A 70 1.99 0.85 -5.44
C ARG A 70 0.57 1.20 -5.13
N CYS A 71 0.44 2.13 -4.20
CA CYS A 71 -0.83 2.71 -3.89
C CYS A 71 -1.07 3.92 -4.75
N LEU A 72 -2.17 3.92 -5.52
CA LEU A 72 -2.55 5.04 -6.39
C LEU A 72 -3.35 6.11 -5.64
N THR A 73 -3.86 5.79 -4.45
CA THR A 73 -4.47 6.73 -3.51
C THR A 73 -4.47 6.08 -2.14
N THR A 74 -3.88 6.77 -1.17
CA THR A 74 -3.90 6.35 0.23
C THR A 74 -4.99 7.10 0.97
N ASN A 75 -5.62 6.43 1.93
CA ASN A 75 -6.45 7.13 2.90
C ASN A 75 -5.58 8.06 3.78
N PRO A 76 -6.19 8.89 4.65
CA PRO A 76 -5.45 9.80 5.55
C PRO A 76 -4.41 9.13 6.47
N ASP A 77 -4.41 7.81 6.59
CA ASP A 77 -3.58 7.01 7.50
C ASP A 77 -2.44 6.28 6.76
N ASN A 78 -2.22 6.63 5.50
CA ASN A 78 -1.36 5.94 4.53
C ASN A 78 -1.76 4.48 4.23
N ASN A 79 -2.95 4.03 4.63
CA ASN A 79 -3.48 2.73 4.19
C ASN A 79 -3.87 2.83 2.72
N CYS A 80 -3.61 1.77 1.96
CA CYS A 80 -3.88 1.83 0.54
C CYS A 80 -5.36 1.63 0.19
N ILE A 81 -5.96 2.60 -0.51
CA ILE A 81 -7.34 2.48 -1.06
C ILE A 81 -7.31 1.82 -2.45
N PHE A 82 -6.25 2.05 -3.24
CA PHE A 82 -6.10 1.46 -4.56
C PHE A 82 -4.70 0.89 -4.75
N ASN A 83 -4.51 -0.39 -4.45
CA ASN A 83 -3.29 -1.09 -4.83
C ASN A 83 -3.28 -1.31 -6.35
N ASN A 84 -2.11 -1.18 -6.97
CA ASN A 84 -1.85 -1.76 -8.30
C ASN A 84 -1.80 -3.30 -8.22
N LEU A 85 -2.92 -3.93 -7.87
CA LEU A 85 -3.08 -5.37 -7.96
C LEU A 85 -3.26 -5.72 -9.44
N SER A 86 -2.18 -6.19 -10.04
CA SER A 86 -2.22 -6.88 -11.33
C SER A 86 -3.03 -8.18 -11.18
N TYR A 87 -4.36 -8.08 -11.30
CA TYR A 87 -5.29 -9.20 -11.41
C TYR A 87 -5.59 -9.46 -12.89
N PRO A 88 -5.01 -10.49 -13.54
CA PRO A 88 -5.25 -10.73 -14.97
C PRO A 88 -6.56 -11.49 -15.26
N GLN A 89 -7.37 -11.81 -14.23
CA GLN A 89 -8.44 -12.83 -14.33
C GLN A 89 -9.77 -12.51 -13.62
N THR A 90 -9.99 -11.31 -13.05
CA THR A 90 -11.29 -10.96 -12.43
C THR A 90 -11.81 -9.58 -12.89
N PRO A 91 -12.76 -9.55 -13.86
CA PRO A 91 -13.38 -8.31 -14.34
C PRO A 91 -14.31 -7.58 -13.35
N SER A 92 -14.38 -7.99 -12.08
CA SER A 92 -15.52 -7.71 -11.20
C SER A 92 -15.30 -6.66 -10.10
N VAL A 93 -14.09 -6.09 -9.94
CA VAL A 93 -13.80 -5.10 -8.86
C VAL A 93 -13.12 -3.82 -9.35
N ALA A 94 -12.65 -3.78 -10.61
CA ALA A 94 -12.29 -2.52 -11.25
C ALA A 94 -13.57 -1.74 -11.58
N ARG A 95 -14.08 -0.98 -10.61
CA ARG A 95 -15.10 0.02 -10.86
C ARG A 95 -14.46 1.14 -11.67
N ASP A 96 -15.19 1.61 -12.67
CA ASP A 96 -14.93 2.90 -13.29
C ASP A 96 -14.80 3.96 -12.17
N LEU A 97 -13.63 4.60 -12.09
CA LEU A 97 -13.35 5.62 -11.08
C LEU A 97 -14.18 6.89 -11.29
N SER A 98 -14.84 7.06 -12.45
CA SER A 98 -15.87 8.08 -12.67
C SER A 98 -17.15 7.83 -11.85
N LEU A 99 -17.46 6.56 -11.52
CA LEU A 99 -18.62 6.14 -10.73
C LEU A 99 -18.28 5.90 -9.25
N GLY A 100 -17.00 5.71 -8.91
CA GLY A 100 -16.55 5.27 -7.58
C GLY A 100 -16.29 6.38 -6.56
N TYR A 101 -15.74 7.53 -6.98
CA TYR A 101 -15.29 8.59 -6.07
C TYR A 101 -16.26 9.77 -6.02
N ARG A 102 -16.83 10.03 -4.84
CA ARG A 102 -17.60 11.25 -4.55
C ARG A 102 -16.64 12.42 -4.30
N LYS A 103 -17.01 13.64 -4.69
CA LYS A 103 -16.18 14.86 -4.56
C LYS A 103 -15.61 15.03 -3.15
N GLU A 104 -16.46 14.72 -2.17
CA GLU A 104 -16.19 14.82 -0.75
C GLU A 104 -15.07 13.89 -0.27
N ALA A 105 -14.86 12.75 -0.95
CA ALA A 105 -13.75 11.85 -0.67
C ALA A 105 -12.42 12.44 -1.15
N PHE A 106 -12.38 13.03 -2.35
CA PHE A 106 -11.19 13.75 -2.82
C PHE A 106 -10.88 14.97 -1.95
N LEU A 107 -11.91 15.75 -1.55
CA LEU A 107 -11.74 16.85 -0.61
C LEU A 107 -11.13 16.38 0.72
N ALA A 108 -11.57 15.25 1.26
CA ALA A 108 -10.99 14.69 2.49
C ALA A 108 -9.53 14.24 2.31
N GLU A 109 -9.16 13.67 1.16
CA GLU A 109 -7.76 13.32 0.85
C GLU A 109 -6.89 14.58 0.68
N ILE A 110 -7.39 15.63 0.01
CA ILE A 110 -6.72 16.93 -0.10
C ILE A 110 -6.51 17.55 1.29
N ALA A 111 -7.53 17.53 2.16
CA ALA A 111 -7.42 18.06 3.52
C ALA A 111 -6.34 17.34 4.34
N ALA A 112 -6.26 16.01 4.24
CA ALA A 112 -5.22 15.23 4.89
C ALA A 112 -3.81 15.57 4.35
N LYS A 113 -3.66 15.70 3.02
CA LYS A 113 -2.37 16.09 2.40
C LYS A 113 -1.97 17.53 2.72
N LEU A 114 -2.91 18.47 2.76
CA LEU A 114 -2.67 19.85 3.21
C LEU A 114 -2.21 19.89 4.68
N ALA A 115 -2.83 19.10 5.57
CA ALA A 115 -2.37 18.98 6.94
C ALA A 115 -0.92 18.45 7.02
N GLN A 116 -0.55 17.47 6.18
CA GLN A 116 0.83 16.94 6.07
C GLN A 116 1.86 17.96 5.55
N LEU A 117 1.41 19.04 4.90
CA LEU A 117 2.23 20.18 4.48
C LEU A 117 2.27 21.32 5.53
N GLY A 118 1.46 21.22 6.60
CA GLY A 118 1.29 22.29 7.59
C GLY A 118 0.22 23.33 7.23
N GLU A 119 -0.51 23.14 6.13
CA GLU A 119 -1.59 24.02 5.65
C GLU A 119 -2.91 23.74 6.42
N TYR A 120 -2.83 23.89 7.74
CA TYR A 120 -3.86 23.46 8.69
C TYR A 120 -5.18 24.22 8.54
N GLU A 121 -5.14 25.51 8.19
CA GLU A 121 -6.33 26.36 8.03
C GLU A 121 -7.13 25.93 6.79
N GLN A 122 -6.45 25.66 5.68
CA GLN A 122 -7.05 25.19 4.43
C GLN A 122 -7.62 23.79 4.60
N ALA A 123 -6.87 22.89 5.27
CA ALA A 123 -7.37 21.57 5.66
C ALA A 123 -8.63 21.66 6.55
N TYR A 124 -8.64 22.60 7.50
CA TYR A 124 -9.78 22.81 8.39
C TYR A 124 -11.00 23.42 7.68
N ILE A 125 -10.80 24.36 6.76
CA ILE A 125 -11.88 24.90 5.90
C ILE A 125 -12.54 23.76 5.11
N ILE A 126 -11.75 22.84 4.54
CA ILE A 126 -12.31 21.66 3.85
C ILE A 126 -13.06 20.75 4.82
N ALA A 127 -12.51 20.49 6.01
CA ALA A 127 -13.21 19.74 7.05
C ALA A 127 -14.58 20.38 7.41
N GLN A 128 -14.65 21.71 7.49
CA GLN A 128 -15.89 22.47 7.73
C GLN A 128 -16.89 22.33 6.58
N ILE A 129 -16.45 22.36 5.32
CA ILE A 129 -17.30 22.11 4.14
C ILE A 129 -17.92 20.70 4.21
N LEU A 130 -17.14 19.70 4.63
CA LEU A 130 -17.57 18.30 4.75
C LEU A 130 -18.55 18.02 5.91
N THR A 131 -18.84 19.00 6.78
CA THR A 131 -19.80 18.83 7.90
C THR A 131 -21.27 18.81 7.47
N GLN A 132 -21.54 19.06 6.18
CA GLN A 132 -22.88 19.11 5.61
C GLN A 132 -23.31 17.74 5.05
N GLY A 133 -24.61 17.43 5.19
CA GLY A 133 -25.20 16.22 4.62
C GLY A 133 -24.68 14.90 5.22
N GLU A 134 -24.57 13.87 4.39
CA GLU A 134 -24.16 12.51 4.79
C GLU A 134 -22.64 12.32 4.91
N TYR A 135 -21.85 13.38 4.67
CA TYR A 135 -20.39 13.32 4.54
C TYR A 135 -19.62 13.58 5.84
N ARG A 136 -20.31 13.74 6.96
CA ARG A 136 -19.71 14.07 8.28
C ARG A 136 -18.60 13.11 8.69
N GLY A 137 -18.68 11.83 8.37
CA GLY A 137 -17.59 10.87 8.63
C GLY A 137 -16.27 11.25 7.93
N LEU A 138 -16.31 11.91 6.77
CA LEU A 138 -15.13 12.43 6.07
C LEU A 138 -14.61 13.72 6.72
N ALA A 139 -15.49 14.59 7.24
CA ALA A 139 -15.09 15.74 8.06
C ALA A 139 -14.33 15.30 9.32
N VAL A 140 -14.82 14.27 10.02
CA VAL A 140 -14.14 13.73 11.20
C VAL A 140 -12.76 13.16 10.84
N LEU A 141 -12.62 12.45 9.71
CA LEU A 141 -11.32 11.97 9.24
C LEU A 141 -10.35 13.12 8.90
N ALA A 142 -10.83 14.20 8.28
CA ALA A 142 -10.02 15.39 8.02
C ALA A 142 -9.56 16.08 9.34
N LEU A 143 -10.45 16.23 10.32
CA LEU A 143 -10.09 16.74 11.66
C LEU A 143 -9.06 15.83 12.36
N THR A 144 -9.21 14.52 12.22
CA THR A 144 -8.29 13.51 12.78
C THR A 144 -6.91 13.57 12.12
N ALA A 145 -6.85 13.80 10.80
CA ALA A 145 -5.60 14.01 10.08
C ALA A 145 -4.89 15.30 10.53
N ILE A 146 -5.61 16.41 10.68
CA ILE A 146 -5.06 17.67 11.24
C ILE A 146 -4.51 17.42 12.65
N ALA A 147 -5.25 16.68 13.50
CA ALA A 147 -4.77 16.31 14.82
C ALA A 147 -3.49 15.48 14.77
N ALA A 148 -3.40 14.49 13.88
CA ALA A 148 -2.22 13.64 13.71
C ALA A 148 -0.95 14.46 13.42
N GLU A 149 -1.03 15.42 12.49
CA GLU A 149 0.11 16.27 12.14
C GLU A 149 0.43 17.28 13.25
N LYS A 150 -0.58 17.79 13.97
CA LYS A 150 -0.39 18.62 15.18
C LYS A 150 0.28 17.86 16.34
N ILE A 151 0.06 16.55 16.46
CA ILE A 151 0.78 15.71 17.43
C ILE A 151 2.25 15.61 17.03
N LYS A 152 2.54 15.36 15.74
CA LYS A 152 3.91 15.29 15.22
C LYS A 152 4.68 16.61 15.35
N SER A 153 4.01 17.76 15.23
CA SER A 153 4.62 19.09 15.46
C SER A 153 4.77 19.46 16.95
N GLY A 154 4.24 18.64 17.87
CA GLY A 154 4.25 18.92 19.32
C GLY A 154 3.18 19.89 19.79
N GLU A 155 2.24 20.28 18.93
CA GLU A 155 1.13 21.21 19.22
C GLU A 155 -0.05 20.51 19.91
N ILE A 156 0.24 19.80 21.01
CA ILE A 156 -0.67 18.87 21.70
C ILE A 156 -2.05 19.48 22.03
N SER A 157 -2.10 20.71 22.53
CA SER A 157 -3.38 21.37 22.87
C SER A 157 -4.27 21.61 21.66
N GLN A 158 -3.69 21.92 20.49
CA GLN A 158 -4.45 22.08 19.24
C GLN A 158 -4.92 20.73 18.72
N ALA A 159 -4.07 19.68 18.80
CA ALA A 159 -4.48 18.32 18.44
C ALA A 159 -5.66 17.83 19.29
N GLN A 160 -5.60 18.01 20.62
CA GLN A 160 -6.70 17.69 21.53
C GLN A 160 -7.99 18.46 21.20
N GLN A 161 -7.89 19.74 20.81
CA GLN A 161 -9.05 20.51 20.36
C GLN A 161 -9.66 19.91 19.09
N ARG A 162 -8.86 19.59 18.07
CA ARG A 162 -9.34 18.95 16.82
C ARG A 162 -10.01 17.59 17.10
N LEU A 163 -9.43 16.78 17.99
CA LEU A 163 -10.01 15.49 18.40
C LEU A 163 -11.31 15.63 19.22
N SER A 164 -11.41 16.68 20.05
CA SER A 164 -12.64 16.96 20.81
C SER A 164 -13.80 17.34 19.88
N GLU A 165 -13.54 18.14 18.84
CA GLU A 165 -14.54 18.47 17.81
C GLU A 165 -14.92 17.25 16.96
N ALA A 166 -13.95 16.38 16.65
CA ALA A 166 -14.18 15.08 16.01
C ALA A 166 -15.07 14.14 16.86
N GLU A 167 -14.87 14.12 18.18
CA GLU A 167 -15.72 13.37 19.11
C GLU A 167 -17.15 13.93 19.19
N GLU A 168 -17.32 15.24 19.32
CA GLU A 168 -18.64 15.86 19.36
C GLU A 168 -19.45 15.52 18.11
N MET A 169 -18.83 15.65 16.93
CA MET A 169 -19.44 15.28 15.65
C MET A 169 -19.77 13.78 15.54
N THR A 170 -18.96 12.92 16.14
CA THR A 170 -19.18 11.47 16.19
C THR A 170 -20.30 11.07 17.15
N ARG A 171 -20.49 11.81 18.25
CA ARG A 171 -21.60 11.59 19.21
C ARG A 171 -22.93 12.14 18.70
N ALA A 172 -22.91 13.20 17.90
CA ALA A 172 -24.10 13.93 17.46
C ALA A 172 -24.83 13.33 16.25
N THR A 173 -24.34 12.26 15.61
CA THR A 173 -24.88 11.77 14.33
C THR A 173 -24.67 10.26 14.13
N ASP A 174 -25.61 9.61 13.43
CA ASP A 174 -25.37 8.29 12.83
C ASP A 174 -24.38 8.41 11.66
N LEU A 175 -23.12 8.01 11.90
CA LEU A 175 -22.06 8.00 10.88
C LEU A 175 -22.18 6.85 9.87
N ARG A 176 -23.22 6.00 9.96
CA ARG A 176 -23.45 4.79 9.13
C ARG A 176 -22.13 4.03 8.89
N ASN A 177 -21.76 3.84 7.63
CA ASN A 177 -20.63 3.06 7.16
C ASN A 177 -19.24 3.62 7.56
N PHE A 178 -19.15 4.85 8.06
CA PHE A 178 -17.87 5.46 8.45
C PHE A 178 -17.51 5.27 9.92
N LYS A 179 -18.46 4.88 10.78
CA LYS A 179 -18.28 4.87 12.25
C LYS A 179 -17.03 4.11 12.70
N THR A 180 -16.86 2.87 12.22
CA THR A 180 -15.70 2.03 12.59
C THR A 180 -14.38 2.66 12.18
N ARG A 181 -14.27 3.15 10.94
CA ARG A 181 -13.05 3.77 10.43
C ARG A 181 -12.70 5.05 11.19
N VAL A 182 -13.70 5.91 11.43
CA VAL A 182 -13.55 7.15 12.20
C VAL A 182 -13.04 6.86 13.61
N LEU A 183 -13.70 5.99 14.36
CA LEU A 183 -13.31 5.66 15.73
C LEU A 183 -11.93 5.00 15.79
N THR A 184 -11.59 4.15 14.82
CA THR A 184 -10.26 3.53 14.70
C THR A 184 -9.16 4.57 14.51
N GLN A 185 -9.36 5.58 13.65
CA GLN A 185 -8.33 6.61 13.45
C GLN A 185 -8.22 7.57 14.62
N MET A 186 -9.34 7.92 15.26
CA MET A 186 -9.31 8.71 16.51
C MET A 186 -8.56 7.97 17.61
N ALA A 187 -8.77 6.65 17.77
CA ALA A 187 -8.03 5.82 18.72
C ALA A 187 -6.51 5.85 18.48
N ILE A 188 -6.08 5.78 17.21
CA ILE A 188 -4.66 5.86 16.85
C ILE A 188 -4.06 7.23 17.25
N GLN A 189 -4.81 8.33 17.12
CA GLN A 189 -4.32 9.64 17.58
C GLN A 189 -4.32 9.76 19.11
N TYR A 190 -5.29 9.18 19.81
CA TYR A 190 -5.29 9.14 21.27
C TYR A 190 -4.14 8.29 21.84
N LEU A 191 -3.72 7.22 21.16
CA LEU A 191 -2.46 6.53 21.49
C LEU A 191 -1.26 7.48 21.37
N ALA A 192 -1.16 8.23 20.27
CA ALA A 192 -0.07 9.18 20.04
C ALA A 192 -0.08 10.37 21.02
N LEU A 193 -1.18 10.54 21.77
CA LEU A 193 -1.32 11.45 22.92
C LEU A 193 -1.08 10.77 24.29
N GLU A 194 -0.52 9.56 24.31
CA GLU A 194 -0.30 8.73 25.51
C GLU A 194 -1.58 8.42 26.30
N GLN A 195 -2.73 8.29 25.61
CA GLN A 195 -4.04 7.96 26.19
C GLN A 195 -4.54 6.58 25.73
N PRO A 196 -3.88 5.48 26.13
CA PRO A 196 -4.21 4.12 25.68
C PRO A 196 -5.61 3.67 26.11
N ASP A 197 -6.10 4.11 27.27
CA ASP A 197 -7.45 3.79 27.75
C ASP A 197 -8.52 4.39 26.83
N VAL A 198 -8.35 5.64 26.40
CA VAL A 198 -9.26 6.30 25.44
C VAL A 198 -9.20 5.59 24.09
N ALA A 199 -7.99 5.25 23.63
CA ALA A 199 -7.81 4.49 22.39
C ALA A 199 -8.50 3.11 22.43
N SER A 200 -8.35 2.35 23.52
CA SER A 200 -9.00 1.05 23.71
C SER A 200 -10.52 1.18 23.68
N ASN A 201 -11.09 2.13 24.45
CA ASN A 201 -12.53 2.39 24.48
C ASN A 201 -13.09 2.77 23.09
N LEU A 202 -12.34 3.56 22.31
CA LEU A 202 -12.73 3.93 20.95
C LEU A 202 -12.67 2.74 19.97
N LEU A 203 -11.66 1.87 20.07
CA LEU A 203 -11.57 0.64 19.27
C LEU A 203 -12.68 -0.35 19.62
N GLU A 204 -13.00 -0.53 20.91
CA GLU A 204 -14.14 -1.33 21.35
C GLU A 204 -15.47 -0.77 20.82
N ALA A 205 -15.66 0.55 20.86
CA ALA A 205 -16.82 1.22 20.26
C ALA A 205 -16.83 1.19 18.71
N ALA A 206 -15.70 0.91 18.07
CA ALA A 206 -15.55 0.78 16.63
C ALA A 206 -15.97 -0.59 16.10
N ILE A 207 -15.93 -1.64 16.94
CA ILE A 207 -16.43 -2.98 16.60
C ILE A 207 -17.92 -2.84 16.21
N PRO A 208 -18.33 -3.20 14.98
CA PRO A 208 -19.70 -3.01 14.55
C PRO A 208 -20.67 -3.84 15.40
N ALA A 209 -21.61 -3.16 16.07
CA ALA A 209 -22.63 -3.81 16.90
C ALA A 209 -23.48 -4.81 16.09
N ASN A 210 -23.77 -4.48 14.83
CA ASN A 210 -24.24 -5.41 13.81
C ASN A 210 -23.21 -5.45 12.69
N VAL A 211 -22.40 -6.51 12.63
CA VAL A 211 -21.77 -6.93 11.37
C VAL A 211 -22.89 -7.61 10.58
N GLU A 212 -23.63 -6.84 9.78
CA GLU A 212 -24.66 -7.41 8.90
C GLU A 212 -24.01 -8.50 8.05
N SER A 213 -24.67 -9.65 7.90
CA SER A 213 -24.19 -10.81 7.15
C SER A 213 -24.27 -10.56 5.64
N GLY A 214 -23.48 -9.59 5.16
CA GLY A 214 -23.31 -9.19 3.76
C GLY A 214 -21.89 -9.44 3.27
N LEU A 215 -21.72 -9.58 1.95
CA LEU A 215 -20.49 -9.99 1.27
C LEU A 215 -19.24 -9.11 1.50
N PHE A 216 -19.40 -7.93 2.11
CA PHE A 216 -18.35 -6.91 2.30
C PHE A 216 -18.16 -6.45 3.76
N SER A 217 -18.82 -7.10 4.73
CA SER A 217 -19.01 -6.57 6.10
C SER A 217 -17.79 -6.66 7.04
N TYR A 218 -16.72 -7.34 6.62
CA TYR A 218 -15.61 -7.73 7.51
C TYR A 218 -14.38 -6.81 7.45
N ALA A 219 -14.18 -6.05 6.38
CA ALA A 219 -13.06 -5.10 6.27
C ALA A 219 -12.98 -4.10 7.46
N PRO A 220 -14.10 -3.57 8.02
CA PRO A 220 -14.04 -2.74 9.21
C PRO A 220 -13.45 -3.44 10.46
N LEU A 221 -13.66 -4.75 10.63
CA LEU A 221 -13.02 -5.50 11.73
C LEU A 221 -11.51 -5.64 11.53
N ALA A 222 -11.06 -5.85 10.28
CA ALA A 222 -9.65 -5.89 9.96
C ALA A 222 -8.97 -4.52 10.17
N GLU A 223 -9.66 -3.40 9.90
CA GLU A 223 -9.17 -2.05 10.26
C GLU A 223 -9.02 -1.89 11.79
N VAL A 224 -10.01 -2.31 12.59
CA VAL A 224 -9.93 -2.27 14.06
C VAL A 224 -8.80 -3.17 14.58
N ALA A 225 -8.58 -4.34 13.99
CA ALA A 225 -7.45 -5.21 14.33
C ALA A 225 -6.09 -4.54 14.01
N VAL A 226 -5.97 -3.83 12.88
CA VAL A 226 -4.79 -2.98 12.59
C VAL A 226 -4.64 -1.86 13.63
N GLY A 227 -5.75 -1.28 14.11
CA GLY A 227 -5.77 -0.35 15.24
C GLY A 227 -5.19 -0.97 16.52
N PHE A 228 -5.71 -2.13 16.94
CA PHE A 228 -5.20 -2.88 18.10
C PHE A 228 -3.71 -3.20 17.99
N LEU A 229 -3.23 -3.58 16.79
CA LEU A 229 -1.78 -3.80 16.54
C LEU A 229 -0.94 -2.53 16.63
N LYS A 230 -1.46 -1.38 16.17
CA LYS A 230 -0.79 -0.08 16.30
C LYS A 230 -0.66 0.35 17.77
N ILE A 231 -1.64 0.01 18.61
CA ILE A 231 -1.64 0.32 20.06
C ILE A 231 -0.97 -0.77 20.94
N GLY A 232 -0.30 -1.76 20.35
CA GLY A 232 0.41 -2.82 21.06
C GLY A 232 -0.48 -3.93 21.66
N GLN A 233 -1.80 -3.85 21.49
CA GLN A 233 -2.77 -4.83 21.99
C GLN A 233 -2.89 -6.05 21.07
N VAL A 234 -1.78 -6.77 20.88
CA VAL A 234 -1.66 -7.91 19.94
C VAL A 234 -2.71 -9.00 20.21
N SER A 235 -2.93 -9.37 21.47
CA SER A 235 -3.90 -10.42 21.82
C SER A 235 -5.36 -10.06 21.45
N GLN A 236 -5.74 -8.78 21.57
CA GLN A 236 -7.06 -8.30 21.14
C GLN A 236 -7.19 -8.28 19.62
N ALA A 237 -6.11 -7.92 18.90
CA ALA A 237 -6.07 -8.03 17.45
C ALA A 237 -6.22 -9.49 16.98
N GLU A 238 -5.46 -10.43 17.57
CA GLU A 238 -5.58 -11.86 17.25
C GLU A 238 -6.98 -12.40 17.52
N GLN A 239 -7.56 -12.08 18.68
CA GLN A 239 -8.93 -12.47 19.03
C GLN A 239 -9.95 -11.95 18.01
N LEU A 240 -9.83 -10.67 17.60
CA LEU A 240 -10.73 -10.05 16.64
C LEU A 240 -10.57 -10.66 15.23
N ILE A 241 -9.34 -10.98 14.82
CA ILE A 241 -9.08 -11.67 13.54
C ILE A 241 -9.69 -13.07 13.57
N ARG A 242 -9.51 -13.84 14.64
CA ARG A 242 -10.12 -15.18 14.80
C ARG A 242 -11.64 -15.11 14.75
N GLU A 243 -12.24 -14.15 15.45
CA GLU A 243 -13.68 -13.92 15.41
C GLU A 243 -14.16 -13.54 14.00
N MET A 244 -13.46 -12.66 13.30
CA MET A 244 -13.75 -12.28 11.92
C MET A 244 -13.71 -13.51 10.99
N LEU A 245 -12.66 -14.32 11.05
CA LEU A 245 -12.50 -15.54 10.23
C LEU A 245 -13.59 -16.57 10.55
N ASN A 246 -13.98 -16.73 11.80
CA ASN A 246 -15.04 -17.68 12.21
C ASN A 246 -16.44 -17.21 11.77
N ARG A 247 -16.75 -15.91 11.93
CA ARG A 247 -18.02 -15.33 11.44
C ARG A 247 -18.12 -15.40 9.92
N ALA A 248 -17.01 -15.15 9.21
CA ALA A 248 -16.92 -15.25 7.76
C ALA A 248 -17.28 -16.65 7.22
N GLN A 249 -16.76 -17.71 7.85
CA GLN A 249 -17.12 -19.11 7.55
C GLN A 249 -18.61 -19.41 7.80
N SER A 250 -19.23 -18.72 8.77
CA SER A 250 -20.63 -18.93 9.18
C SER A 250 -21.65 -18.12 8.36
N SER A 251 -21.24 -17.47 7.27
CA SER A 251 -22.13 -16.60 6.49
C SER A 251 -23.11 -17.38 5.61
N GLU A 252 -24.38 -16.95 5.56
CA GLU A 252 -25.47 -17.63 4.85
C GLU A 252 -25.21 -17.90 3.35
N PHE A 253 -24.32 -17.11 2.72
CA PHE A 253 -23.98 -17.26 1.32
C PHE A 253 -23.15 -18.51 1.01
N GLY A 254 -22.51 -19.14 2.01
CA GLY A 254 -21.75 -20.39 1.84
C GLY A 254 -20.58 -20.32 0.85
N LEU A 255 -20.13 -19.10 0.52
CA LEU A 255 -19.03 -18.83 -0.40
C LEU A 255 -17.80 -18.33 0.40
N PRO A 256 -16.57 -18.70 -0.01
CA PRO A 256 -15.38 -18.04 0.51
C PRO A 256 -15.46 -16.56 0.16
N LEU A 257 -15.51 -15.72 1.20
CA LEU A 257 -15.77 -14.28 1.07
C LEU A 257 -14.70 -13.58 0.25
N SER A 258 -15.09 -12.43 -0.31
CA SER A 258 -14.26 -11.56 -1.14
C SER A 258 -12.84 -11.32 -0.56
N PRO A 259 -11.80 -11.14 -1.41
CA PRO A 259 -10.42 -10.82 -1.00
C PRO A 259 -10.28 -9.68 0.01
N SER A 260 -11.28 -8.80 0.06
CA SER A 260 -11.39 -7.66 0.99
C SER A 260 -11.42 -8.02 2.48
N THR A 261 -11.59 -9.29 2.86
CA THR A 261 -11.69 -9.69 4.29
C THR A 261 -10.39 -9.44 5.06
N LEU A 262 -9.24 -9.71 4.45
CA LEU A 262 -7.92 -9.54 5.07
C LEU A 262 -7.20 -8.27 4.61
N GLU A 263 -7.76 -7.55 3.64
CA GLU A 263 -7.07 -6.47 2.92
C GLU A 263 -6.40 -5.41 3.83
N PRO A 264 -7.04 -4.86 4.89
CA PRO A 264 -6.38 -3.92 5.79
C PRO A 264 -5.13 -4.49 6.47
N LEU A 265 -5.17 -5.77 6.89
CA LEU A 265 -4.06 -6.45 7.56
C LEU A 265 -2.92 -6.77 6.58
N LEU A 266 -3.26 -7.17 5.34
CA LEU A 266 -2.28 -7.41 4.29
C LEU A 266 -1.64 -6.11 3.82
N ASN A 267 -2.41 -5.01 3.73
CA ASN A 267 -1.90 -3.67 3.43
C ASN A 267 -1.02 -3.11 4.55
N ALA A 268 -1.28 -3.46 5.80
CA ALA A 268 -0.40 -3.22 6.94
C ALA A 268 0.76 -4.24 7.09
N GLU A 269 0.98 -5.10 6.08
CA GLU A 269 2.03 -6.12 5.98
C GLU A 269 2.10 -7.10 7.17
N LYS A 270 0.95 -7.37 7.81
CA LYS A 270 0.84 -8.25 8.99
C LYS A 270 0.84 -9.74 8.64
N TYR A 271 1.65 -10.14 7.65
CA TYR A 271 1.71 -11.51 7.14
C TYR A 271 2.08 -12.54 8.22
N ASP A 272 3.01 -12.21 9.11
CA ASP A 272 3.46 -13.10 10.20
C ASP A 272 2.37 -13.41 11.22
N LEU A 273 1.43 -12.48 11.40
CA LEU A 273 0.27 -12.65 12.26
C LEU A 273 -0.86 -13.39 11.54
N VAL A 274 -1.13 -13.01 10.29
CA VAL A 274 -2.32 -13.49 9.56
C VAL A 274 -2.15 -14.91 9.04
N ILE A 275 -0.95 -15.32 8.60
CA ILE A 275 -0.74 -16.67 8.04
C ILE A 275 -1.10 -17.78 9.05
N PRO A 276 -0.58 -17.82 10.28
CA PRO A 276 -0.94 -18.85 11.25
C PRO A 276 -2.46 -18.87 11.55
N LEU A 277 -3.07 -17.70 11.72
CA LEU A 277 -4.50 -17.58 12.01
C LEU A 277 -5.39 -18.10 10.86
N VAL A 278 -4.91 -18.01 9.61
CA VAL A 278 -5.58 -18.60 8.44
C VAL A 278 -5.28 -20.10 8.31
N GLU A 279 -4.11 -20.59 8.69
CA GLU A 279 -3.78 -22.02 8.68
C GLU A 279 -4.65 -22.82 9.66
N GLU A 280 -4.98 -22.22 10.81
CA GLU A 280 -5.89 -22.75 11.84
C GLU A 280 -7.36 -22.89 11.38
N VAL A 281 -7.75 -22.30 10.24
CA VAL A 281 -9.11 -22.42 9.69
C VAL A 281 -9.39 -23.87 9.25
N GLU A 282 -10.38 -24.51 9.88
CA GLU A 282 -10.76 -25.90 9.59
C GLU A 282 -11.34 -26.06 8.18
N GLU A 283 -12.21 -25.14 7.76
CA GLU A 283 -12.87 -25.20 6.46
C GLU A 283 -11.90 -24.91 5.30
N THR A 284 -11.51 -26.00 4.62
CA THR A 284 -10.40 -25.97 3.65
C THR A 284 -10.68 -25.06 2.46
N THR A 285 -11.94 -24.85 2.06
CA THR A 285 -12.32 -23.89 1.01
C THR A 285 -11.98 -22.45 1.40
N TYR A 286 -12.31 -22.03 2.63
CA TYR A 286 -12.02 -20.68 3.14
C TYR A 286 -10.52 -20.50 3.36
N ARG A 287 -9.85 -21.47 4.01
CA ARG A 287 -8.39 -21.47 4.19
C ARG A 287 -7.64 -21.34 2.87
N THR A 288 -8.00 -22.15 1.87
CA THR A 288 -7.35 -22.11 0.54
C THR A 288 -7.55 -20.76 -0.13
N ARG A 289 -8.75 -20.15 -0.01
CA ARG A 289 -8.99 -18.82 -0.59
C ARG A 289 -8.13 -17.75 0.06
N TRP A 290 -8.15 -17.67 1.40
CA TRP A 290 -7.39 -16.65 2.11
C TRP A 290 -5.88 -16.82 1.99
N LEU A 291 -5.37 -18.06 1.95
CA LEU A 291 -3.97 -18.33 1.59
C LEU A 291 -3.65 -17.86 0.17
N SER A 292 -4.57 -17.99 -0.79
CA SER A 292 -4.40 -17.44 -2.14
C SER A 292 -4.37 -15.91 -2.15
N ASP A 293 -5.27 -15.24 -1.41
CA ASP A 293 -5.29 -13.77 -1.29
C ASP A 293 -4.00 -13.24 -0.61
N ILE A 294 -3.52 -13.93 0.44
CA ILE A 294 -2.21 -13.69 1.06
C ILE A 294 -1.07 -13.88 0.04
N CYS A 295 -1.12 -14.96 -0.74
CA CYS A 295 -0.10 -15.29 -1.74
C CYS A 295 0.01 -14.20 -2.81
N PHE A 296 -1.12 -13.75 -3.39
CA PHE A 296 -1.13 -12.63 -4.33
C PHE A 296 -0.65 -11.32 -3.70
N SER A 297 -1.00 -11.04 -2.44
CA SER A 297 -0.49 -9.88 -1.72
C SER A 297 1.03 -9.93 -1.51
N LEU A 298 1.58 -11.09 -1.15
CA LEU A 298 3.02 -11.32 -1.02
C LEU A 298 3.75 -11.15 -2.37
N VAL A 299 3.17 -11.63 -3.49
CA VAL A 299 3.71 -11.40 -4.84
C VAL A 299 3.74 -9.91 -5.18
N GLY A 300 2.63 -9.20 -4.92
CA GLY A 300 2.57 -7.74 -5.11
C GLY A 300 3.64 -7.01 -4.30
N ALA A 301 3.75 -7.33 -3.00
CA ALA A 301 4.77 -6.78 -2.09
C ALA A 301 6.23 -7.16 -2.45
N GLY A 302 6.45 -8.05 -3.42
CA GLY A 302 7.79 -8.53 -3.80
C GLY A 302 8.38 -9.57 -2.82
N HIS A 303 7.59 -10.08 -1.87
CA HIS A 303 7.98 -11.14 -0.94
C HIS A 303 7.96 -12.52 -1.61
N TYR A 304 8.67 -12.67 -2.73
CA TYR A 304 8.57 -13.83 -3.63
C TYR A 304 8.87 -15.18 -2.97
N ASP A 305 9.82 -15.26 -2.03
CA ASP A 305 10.13 -16.52 -1.35
C ASP A 305 9.01 -16.96 -0.39
N ARG A 306 8.39 -16.01 0.31
CA ARG A 306 7.19 -16.27 1.14
C ARG A 306 6.00 -16.63 0.27
N ALA A 307 5.79 -15.90 -0.83
CA ALA A 307 4.75 -16.22 -1.80
C ALA A 307 4.93 -17.64 -2.36
N ARG A 308 6.16 -18.06 -2.66
CA ARG A 308 6.47 -19.41 -3.13
C ARG A 308 6.12 -20.49 -2.09
N GLN A 309 6.40 -20.26 -0.81
CA GLN A 309 6.02 -21.18 0.27
C GLN A 309 4.50 -21.37 0.34
N ILE A 310 3.73 -20.28 0.34
CA ILE A 310 2.26 -20.36 0.34
C ILE A 310 1.75 -20.99 -0.97
N ALA A 311 2.31 -20.63 -2.12
CA ALA A 311 1.91 -21.18 -3.41
C ALA A 311 2.13 -22.70 -3.53
N GLN A 312 3.12 -23.26 -2.83
CA GLN A 312 3.35 -24.71 -2.74
C GLN A 312 2.31 -25.45 -1.88
N MET A 313 1.57 -24.74 -1.02
CA MET A 313 0.48 -25.27 -0.20
C MET A 313 -0.88 -25.20 -0.91
N LEU A 314 -1.00 -24.42 -1.99
CA LEU A 314 -2.24 -24.23 -2.73
C LEU A 314 -2.45 -25.32 -3.80
N PRO A 315 -3.66 -25.88 -3.95
CA PRO A 315 -3.96 -26.84 -5.01
C PRO A 315 -4.13 -26.17 -6.39
N ASP A 316 -4.44 -24.88 -6.42
CA ASP A 316 -4.59 -24.09 -7.64
C ASP A 316 -3.25 -23.43 -8.03
N PRO A 317 -2.69 -23.68 -9.22
CA PRO A 317 -1.43 -23.09 -9.65
C PRO A 317 -1.51 -21.58 -9.94
N SER A 318 -2.68 -20.93 -9.87
CA SER A 318 -2.84 -19.50 -10.19
C SER A 318 -1.80 -18.59 -9.50
N CYS A 319 -1.58 -18.71 -8.18
CA CYS A 319 -0.55 -17.89 -7.52
C CYS A 319 0.88 -18.24 -7.98
N SER A 320 1.18 -19.52 -8.24
CA SER A 320 2.48 -19.93 -8.79
C SER A 320 2.73 -19.33 -10.18
N ASN A 321 1.70 -19.30 -11.04
CA ASN A 321 1.78 -18.72 -12.37
C ASN A 321 2.00 -17.20 -12.30
N THR A 322 1.23 -16.48 -11.47
CA THR A 322 1.39 -15.03 -11.27
C THR A 322 2.75 -14.70 -10.64
N LEU A 323 3.24 -15.50 -9.70
CA LEU A 323 4.60 -15.36 -9.15
C LEU A 323 5.65 -15.44 -10.26
N LEU A 324 5.61 -16.47 -11.10
CA LEU A 324 6.57 -16.65 -12.20
C LEU A 324 6.51 -15.52 -13.24
N GLU A 325 5.30 -15.09 -13.61
CA GLU A 325 5.08 -13.94 -14.51
C GLU A 325 5.72 -12.66 -13.94
N ARG A 326 5.46 -12.37 -12.66
CA ARG A 326 5.97 -11.17 -11.98
C ARG A 326 7.48 -11.21 -11.77
N GLN A 327 8.07 -12.38 -11.51
CA GLN A 327 9.51 -12.56 -11.47
C GLN A 327 10.16 -12.36 -12.85
N ALA A 328 9.53 -12.82 -13.93
CA ALA A 328 10.02 -12.61 -15.30
C ALA A 328 9.97 -11.12 -15.72
N ILE A 329 8.91 -10.39 -15.34
CA ILE A 329 8.80 -8.94 -15.56
C ILE A 329 9.88 -8.19 -14.78
N ALA A 330 10.13 -8.56 -13.51
CA ALA A 330 11.18 -7.94 -12.69
C ALA A 330 12.58 -8.16 -13.26
N ALA A 331 12.92 -9.39 -13.65
CA ALA A 331 14.20 -9.69 -14.32
C ALA A 331 14.33 -8.97 -15.67
N THR A 332 13.22 -8.76 -16.38
CA THR A 332 13.23 -7.98 -17.63
C THR A 332 13.55 -6.51 -17.38
N ALA A 333 12.97 -5.90 -16.33
CA ALA A 333 13.31 -4.54 -15.92
C ALA A 333 14.81 -4.39 -15.61
N GLU A 334 15.39 -5.34 -14.89
CA GLU A 334 16.82 -5.37 -14.58
C GLU A 334 17.69 -5.46 -15.85
N HIS A 335 17.35 -6.35 -16.78
CA HIS A 335 18.05 -6.43 -18.07
C HIS A 335 17.96 -5.12 -18.86
N ILE A 336 16.80 -4.47 -18.92
CA ILE A 336 16.59 -3.17 -19.58
C ILE A 336 17.51 -2.11 -18.97
N THR A 337 17.57 -2.00 -17.64
CA THR A 337 18.44 -1.06 -16.93
C THR A 337 19.91 -1.32 -17.20
N ASN A 338 20.34 -2.58 -17.15
CA ASN A 338 21.72 -2.96 -17.47
C ASN A 338 22.08 -2.65 -18.93
N PHE A 339 21.18 -2.90 -19.89
CA PHE A 339 21.38 -2.55 -21.29
C PHE A 339 21.43 -1.04 -21.54
N ILE A 340 20.60 -0.23 -20.87
CA ILE A 340 20.65 1.24 -20.98
C ILE A 340 21.97 1.77 -20.42
N ASN A 341 22.39 1.32 -19.23
CA ASN A 341 23.65 1.72 -18.60
C ASN A 341 24.89 1.30 -19.42
N ASP A 342 24.83 0.16 -20.12
CA ASP A 342 25.86 -0.29 -21.07
C ASP A 342 25.85 0.46 -22.41
N GLY A 343 24.91 1.39 -22.64
CA GLY A 343 24.71 2.07 -23.94
C GLY A 343 24.11 1.18 -25.04
N LYS A 344 23.60 0.00 -24.69
CA LYS A 344 22.97 -0.99 -25.59
C LYS A 344 21.48 -0.69 -25.79
N ILE A 345 21.14 0.58 -26.04
CA ILE A 345 19.76 1.08 -26.09
C ILE A 345 18.87 0.26 -27.07
N PRO A 346 19.28 -0.10 -28.30
CA PRO A 346 18.47 -0.94 -29.19
C PRO A 346 18.14 -2.34 -28.62
N THR A 347 19.01 -2.89 -27.77
CA THR A 347 18.78 -4.16 -27.08
C THR A 347 17.80 -3.99 -25.92
N ALA A 348 17.85 -2.86 -25.21
CA ALA A 348 16.85 -2.51 -24.19
C ALA A 348 15.45 -2.39 -24.82
N ILE A 349 15.33 -1.63 -25.91
CA ILE A 349 14.06 -1.43 -26.66
C ILE A 349 13.48 -2.78 -27.10
N SER A 350 14.26 -3.60 -27.82
CA SER A 350 13.77 -4.90 -28.31
C SER A 350 13.43 -5.89 -27.19
N THR A 351 14.04 -5.75 -26.01
CA THR A 351 13.68 -6.56 -24.82
C THR A 351 12.31 -6.16 -24.26
N VAL A 352 11.97 -4.86 -24.24
CA VAL A 352 10.64 -4.37 -23.84
C VAL A 352 9.54 -4.88 -24.77
N GLU A 353 9.82 -4.94 -26.09
CA GLU A 353 8.87 -5.40 -27.10
C GLU A 353 8.44 -6.88 -26.94
N LEU A 354 9.25 -7.71 -26.28
CA LEU A 354 8.91 -9.12 -25.99
C LEU A 354 7.80 -9.28 -24.94
N ILE A 355 7.49 -8.23 -24.18
CA ILE A 355 6.48 -8.27 -23.11
C ILE A 355 5.08 -8.34 -23.73
N SER A 356 4.41 -9.46 -23.49
CA SER A 356 3.10 -9.78 -24.06
C SER A 356 1.96 -8.97 -23.45
N SER A 357 2.03 -8.66 -22.15
CA SER A 357 1.07 -7.81 -21.44
C SER A 357 1.25 -6.35 -21.87
N PRO A 358 0.26 -5.69 -22.51
CA PRO A 358 0.40 -4.29 -22.94
C PRO A 358 0.57 -3.35 -21.74
N TYR A 359 -0.04 -3.67 -20.59
CA TYR A 359 0.08 -2.88 -19.37
C TYR A 359 1.50 -2.94 -18.78
N ASP A 360 2.08 -4.14 -18.65
CA ASP A 360 3.43 -4.29 -18.13
C ASP A 360 4.47 -3.74 -19.13
N ARG A 361 4.21 -3.86 -20.44
CA ARG A 361 5.03 -3.24 -21.49
C ARG A 361 5.01 -1.70 -21.39
N MET A 362 3.84 -1.08 -21.23
CA MET A 362 3.70 0.37 -21.01
C MET A 362 4.52 0.85 -19.79
N LEU A 363 4.46 0.12 -18.67
CA LEU A 363 5.24 0.47 -17.47
C LEU A 363 6.75 0.33 -17.70
N LEU A 364 7.20 -0.73 -18.38
CA LEU A 364 8.62 -0.94 -18.70
C LEU A 364 9.14 0.07 -19.72
N MET A 365 8.33 0.47 -20.71
CA MET A 365 8.63 1.60 -21.59
C MET A 365 8.82 2.88 -20.76
N THR A 366 7.92 3.16 -19.81
CA THR A 366 8.01 4.34 -18.95
C THR A 366 9.30 4.35 -18.11
N GLU A 367 9.68 3.23 -17.50
CA GLU A 367 10.92 3.15 -16.73
C GLU A 367 12.16 3.28 -17.63
N ALA A 368 12.15 2.68 -18.83
CA ALA A 368 13.21 2.88 -19.82
C ALA A 368 13.34 4.35 -20.24
N ALA A 369 12.22 5.04 -20.49
CA ALA A 369 12.21 6.47 -20.80
C ALA A 369 12.78 7.32 -19.66
N ILE A 370 12.48 6.96 -18.40
CA ILE A 370 13.03 7.61 -17.21
C ILE A 370 14.56 7.42 -17.14
N LEU A 371 15.05 6.18 -17.27
CA LEU A 371 16.48 5.86 -17.23
C LEU A 371 17.26 6.55 -18.35
N LEU A 372 16.70 6.60 -19.56
CA LEU A 372 17.27 7.34 -20.70
C LEU A 372 17.38 8.85 -20.39
N SER A 373 16.37 9.43 -19.74
CA SER A 373 16.43 10.83 -19.28
C SER A 373 17.52 11.06 -18.23
N GLU A 374 17.69 10.12 -17.29
CA GLU A 374 18.69 10.18 -16.22
C GLU A 374 20.14 10.11 -16.75
N ILE A 375 20.39 9.32 -17.80
CA ILE A 375 21.70 9.29 -18.49
C ILE A 375 21.87 10.42 -19.52
N GLY A 376 20.84 11.25 -19.74
CA GLY A 376 20.88 12.42 -20.62
C GLY A 376 20.50 12.17 -22.08
N ASP A 377 20.11 10.95 -22.47
CA ASP A 377 19.62 10.63 -23.80
C ASP A 377 18.14 11.04 -23.93
N ARG A 378 17.94 12.32 -24.28
CA ARG A 378 16.60 12.91 -24.40
C ARG A 378 15.81 12.36 -25.59
N GLU A 379 16.48 12.07 -26.71
CA GLU A 379 15.80 11.66 -27.94
C GLU A 379 15.15 10.28 -27.78
N GLU A 380 15.90 9.29 -27.28
CA GLU A 380 15.34 7.97 -27.00
C GLU A 380 14.45 7.97 -25.75
N SER A 381 14.68 8.86 -24.76
CA SER A 381 13.75 9.06 -23.64
C SER A 381 12.37 9.50 -24.09
N ASP A 382 12.30 10.55 -24.92
CA ASP A 382 11.04 11.13 -25.40
C ASP A 382 10.31 10.14 -26.34
N ARG A 383 11.06 9.47 -27.23
CA ARG A 383 10.54 8.41 -28.11
C ARG A 383 9.96 7.23 -27.33
N MET A 384 10.65 6.76 -26.29
CA MET A 384 10.18 5.65 -25.47
C MET A 384 8.94 6.05 -24.65
N LEU A 385 8.85 7.31 -24.19
CA LEU A 385 7.67 7.83 -23.53
C LEU A 385 6.48 7.93 -24.51
N GLU A 386 6.69 8.35 -25.75
CA GLU A 386 5.66 8.34 -26.81
C GLU A 386 5.13 6.92 -27.10
N GLN A 387 6.01 5.92 -27.10
CA GLN A 387 5.60 4.50 -27.22
C GLN A 387 4.80 4.01 -26.00
N ALA A 388 5.16 4.44 -24.79
CA ALA A 388 4.38 4.16 -23.58
C ALA A 388 2.98 4.77 -23.66
N LEU A 389 2.86 6.04 -24.06
CA LEU A 389 1.59 6.74 -24.24
C LEU A 389 0.72 6.08 -25.32
N THR A 390 1.32 5.73 -26.47
CA THR A 390 0.63 4.98 -27.53
C THR A 390 0.12 3.62 -27.04
N THR A 391 0.92 2.92 -26.20
CA THR A 391 0.49 1.66 -25.59
C THR A 391 -0.63 1.88 -24.56
N SER A 392 -0.63 3.01 -23.85
CA SER A 392 -1.71 3.39 -22.95
C SER A 392 -3.03 3.60 -23.70
N ASP A 393 -3.00 4.24 -24.87
CA ASP A 393 -4.19 4.45 -25.70
C ASP A 393 -4.76 3.13 -26.27
N ILE A 394 -3.95 2.07 -26.38
CA ILE A 394 -4.43 0.71 -26.73
C ILE A 394 -5.21 0.08 -25.57
N LEU A 395 -4.78 0.26 -24.32
CA LEU A 395 -5.50 -0.24 -23.14
C LEU A 395 -6.92 0.33 -23.12
N ASN A 396 -7.03 1.63 -23.37
CA ASN A 396 -8.26 2.42 -23.39
C ASN A 396 -9.32 1.90 -24.38
N ASN A 397 -8.88 1.36 -25.52
CA ASN A 397 -9.75 0.91 -26.61
C ASN A 397 -10.02 -0.61 -26.62
N SER A 398 -9.56 -1.33 -25.60
CA SER A 398 -9.63 -2.80 -25.52
C SER A 398 -10.80 -3.28 -24.63
N GLN A 399 -10.97 -4.61 -24.48
CA GLN A 399 -11.96 -5.18 -23.55
C GLN A 399 -11.73 -4.82 -22.07
N TRP A 400 -10.63 -4.12 -21.75
CA TRP A 400 -10.33 -3.54 -20.44
C TRP A 400 -11.15 -2.27 -20.10
N VAL A 401 -12.29 -2.06 -20.77
CA VAL A 401 -13.24 -0.93 -20.59
C VAL A 401 -13.54 -0.61 -19.12
N ALA A 402 -13.52 -1.61 -18.23
CA ALA A 402 -13.72 -1.45 -16.79
C ALA A 402 -12.77 -0.44 -16.11
N PHE A 403 -11.61 -0.15 -16.71
CA PHE A 403 -10.60 0.73 -16.14
C PHE A 403 -10.64 2.17 -16.68
N GLY A 404 -11.49 2.51 -17.66
CA GLY A 404 -11.50 3.85 -18.27
C GLY A 404 -10.20 4.21 -19.03
N SER A 405 -10.22 5.32 -19.76
CA SER A 405 -9.11 5.72 -20.65
C SER A 405 -7.98 6.50 -19.95
N GLY A 406 -8.23 7.03 -18.76
CA GLY A 406 -7.24 7.80 -18.00
C GLY A 406 -6.19 6.98 -17.26
N LEU A 407 -6.43 5.69 -16.99
CA LEU A 407 -5.58 4.90 -16.08
C LEU A 407 -4.12 4.80 -16.55
N GLY A 408 -3.88 4.51 -17.83
CA GLY A 408 -2.53 4.33 -18.34
C GLY A 408 -1.71 5.62 -18.29
N ARG A 409 -2.31 6.73 -18.71
CA ARG A 409 -1.70 8.08 -18.64
C ARG A 409 -1.46 8.54 -17.20
N MET A 410 -2.39 8.28 -16.28
CA MET A 410 -2.20 8.52 -14.84
C MET A 410 -0.99 7.74 -14.30
N GLN A 411 -0.86 6.45 -14.64
CA GLN A 411 0.28 5.64 -14.18
C GLN A 411 1.62 6.18 -14.72
N ILE A 412 1.66 6.61 -15.99
CA ILE A 412 2.84 7.24 -16.59
C ILE A 412 3.21 8.54 -15.84
N ALA A 413 2.24 9.41 -15.56
CA ALA A 413 2.45 10.65 -14.80
C ALA A 413 2.99 10.38 -13.38
N ILE A 414 2.42 9.42 -12.66
CA ILE A 414 2.88 9.02 -11.31
C ILE A 414 4.34 8.55 -11.37
N ARG A 415 4.69 7.67 -12.32
CA ARG A 415 6.07 7.17 -12.52
C ARG A 415 7.06 8.29 -12.78
N LEU A 416 6.71 9.24 -13.65
CA LEU A 416 7.53 10.41 -13.95
C LEU A 416 7.77 11.27 -12.70
N SER A 417 6.73 11.51 -11.90
CA SER A 417 6.85 12.36 -10.69
C SER A 417 7.74 11.75 -9.60
N GLU A 418 7.71 10.42 -9.40
CA GLU A 418 8.65 9.72 -8.51
C GLU A 418 10.10 9.80 -8.99
N SER A 419 10.31 9.92 -10.30
CA SER A 419 11.64 10.19 -10.88
C SER A 419 12.05 11.66 -10.82
N LYS A 420 11.25 12.51 -10.14
CA LYS A 420 11.37 13.97 -10.08
C LYS A 420 11.26 14.68 -11.44
N GLN A 421 10.75 13.99 -12.47
CA GLN A 421 10.42 14.58 -13.77
C GLN A 421 9.04 15.26 -13.70
N PHE A 422 8.87 16.16 -12.72
CA PHE A 422 7.57 16.75 -12.37
C PHE A 422 6.92 17.52 -13.53
N VAL A 423 7.71 18.21 -14.35
CA VAL A 423 7.20 18.95 -15.52
C VAL A 423 6.53 17.99 -16.51
N LYS A 424 7.24 16.93 -16.94
CA LYS A 424 6.66 15.88 -17.80
C LYS A 424 5.47 15.18 -17.13
N ALA A 425 5.52 14.94 -15.82
CA ALA A 425 4.41 14.33 -15.09
C ALA A 425 3.13 15.20 -15.16
N LEU A 426 3.26 16.52 -15.02
CA LEU A 426 2.15 17.46 -15.13
C LEU A 426 1.67 17.58 -16.58
N GLU A 427 2.57 17.67 -17.56
CA GLU A 427 2.23 17.66 -19.00
C GLU A 427 1.40 16.41 -19.37
N ILE A 428 1.81 15.20 -18.95
CA ILE A 428 1.01 13.98 -19.18
C ILE A 428 -0.33 14.04 -18.42
N THR A 429 -0.35 14.60 -17.20
CA THR A 429 -1.58 14.76 -16.42
C THR A 429 -2.60 15.68 -17.10
N GLU A 430 -2.15 16.72 -17.81
CA GLU A 430 -3.03 17.58 -18.61
C GLU A 430 -3.69 16.85 -19.78
N THR A 431 -3.09 15.77 -20.28
CA THR A 431 -3.65 14.94 -21.37
C THR A 431 -4.68 13.90 -20.92
N ILE A 432 -4.99 13.80 -19.62
CA ILE A 432 -5.97 12.85 -19.09
C ILE A 432 -7.38 13.42 -19.28
N GLU A 433 -8.23 12.74 -20.06
CA GLU A 433 -9.60 13.19 -20.34
C GLU A 433 -10.54 13.04 -19.14
N GLU A 434 -10.47 11.93 -18.39
CA GLU A 434 -11.29 11.74 -17.20
C GLU A 434 -10.75 12.51 -16.00
N GLU A 435 -11.55 13.48 -15.55
CA GLU A 435 -11.18 14.37 -14.47
C GLU A 435 -10.87 13.66 -13.13
N SER A 436 -11.45 12.48 -12.87
CA SER A 436 -11.14 11.67 -11.67
C SER A 436 -9.74 11.06 -11.72
N TYR A 437 -9.31 10.56 -12.88
CA TYR A 437 -7.93 10.10 -13.09
C TYR A 437 -6.93 11.26 -13.06
N GLN A 438 -7.33 12.43 -13.56
CA GLN A 438 -6.52 13.64 -13.49
C GLN A 438 -6.33 14.12 -12.05
N VAL A 439 -7.39 14.14 -11.22
CA VAL A 439 -7.30 14.44 -9.79
C VAL A 439 -6.39 13.45 -9.06
N LEU A 440 -6.52 12.14 -9.32
CA LEU A 440 -5.64 11.13 -8.74
C LEU A 440 -4.17 11.33 -9.13
N ALA A 441 -3.87 11.66 -10.39
CA ALA A 441 -2.51 11.99 -10.80
C ALA A 441 -1.96 13.18 -10.00
N LEU A 442 -2.70 14.29 -9.90
CA LEU A 442 -2.29 15.48 -9.16
C LEU A 442 -2.05 15.20 -7.67
N LEU A 443 -2.92 14.41 -7.02
CA LEU A 443 -2.77 14.00 -5.61
C LEU A 443 -1.50 13.19 -5.33
N ASN A 444 -1.03 12.41 -6.30
CA ASN A 444 0.23 11.69 -6.22
C ASN A 444 1.42 12.59 -6.54
N ILE A 445 1.31 13.46 -7.55
CA ILE A 445 2.37 14.42 -7.91
C ILE A 445 2.66 15.37 -6.75
N ALA A 446 1.63 15.88 -6.06
CA ALA A 446 1.78 16.68 -4.85
C ALA A 446 2.50 15.92 -3.72
N GLU A 447 2.20 14.63 -3.55
CA GLU A 447 2.90 13.78 -2.58
C GLU A 447 4.37 13.56 -2.98
N GLN A 448 4.69 13.43 -4.26
CA GLN A 448 6.07 13.34 -4.73
C GLN A 448 6.84 14.65 -4.57
N TYR A 449 6.20 15.82 -4.79
CA TYR A 449 6.78 17.11 -4.43
C TYR A 449 7.05 17.21 -2.92
N ARG A 450 6.11 16.78 -2.08
CA ARG A 450 6.29 16.73 -0.62
C ARG A 450 7.47 15.84 -0.21
N GLN A 451 7.58 14.64 -0.79
CA GLN A 451 8.71 13.73 -0.56
C GLN A 451 10.05 14.27 -1.10
N ALA A 452 10.02 15.21 -2.05
CA ALA A 452 11.17 15.93 -2.53
C ALA A 452 11.53 17.18 -1.68
N GLU A 453 10.78 17.46 -0.61
CA GLU A 453 10.88 18.66 0.25
C GLU A 453 10.48 19.98 -0.47
N GLU A 454 9.77 19.88 -1.60
CA GLU A 454 9.26 21.02 -2.39
C GLU A 454 7.83 21.40 -1.94
N ILE A 455 7.71 21.84 -0.68
CA ILE A 455 6.43 22.03 0.03
C ILE A 455 5.52 23.04 -0.67
N GLU A 456 6.03 24.18 -1.13
CA GLU A 456 5.21 25.22 -1.76
C GLU A 456 4.55 24.72 -3.06
N ARG A 457 5.26 23.90 -3.85
CA ARG A 457 4.72 23.27 -5.07
C ARG A 457 3.71 22.18 -4.75
N ALA A 458 3.95 21.40 -3.70
CA ALA A 458 2.97 20.43 -3.21
C ALA A 458 1.65 21.14 -2.83
N THR A 459 1.74 22.26 -2.09
CA THR A 459 0.56 23.09 -1.73
C THR A 459 -0.12 23.64 -2.98
N GLU A 460 0.62 24.24 -3.92
CA GLU A 460 0.07 24.80 -5.17
C GLU A 460 -0.75 23.77 -5.96
N ILE A 461 -0.18 22.57 -6.18
CA ILE A 461 -0.87 21.47 -6.87
C ILE A 461 -2.13 21.02 -6.11
N LEU A 462 -2.09 20.91 -4.78
CA LEU A 462 -3.27 20.54 -3.99
C LEU A 462 -4.38 21.60 -4.09
N LEU A 463 -4.04 22.89 -4.04
CA LEU A 463 -5.02 23.98 -4.16
C LEU A 463 -5.65 24.00 -5.56
N MET A 464 -4.86 23.85 -6.62
CA MET A 464 -5.38 23.66 -8.00
C MET A 464 -6.29 22.42 -8.11
N THR A 465 -5.98 21.36 -7.36
CA THR A 465 -6.79 20.13 -7.34
C THR A 465 -8.16 20.35 -6.68
N ILE A 466 -8.31 21.29 -5.74
CA ILE A 466 -9.62 21.63 -5.13
C ILE A 466 -10.57 22.17 -6.20
N ASP A 467 -10.12 23.12 -7.02
CA ASP A 467 -10.92 23.70 -8.11
C ASP A 467 -11.33 22.64 -9.14
N LYS A 468 -10.42 21.69 -9.42
CA LYS A 468 -10.69 20.54 -10.29
C LYS A 468 -11.70 19.56 -9.69
N VAL A 469 -11.63 19.29 -8.39
CA VAL A 469 -12.64 18.49 -7.67
C VAL A 469 -14.00 19.19 -7.68
N ALA A 470 -14.03 20.52 -7.58
CA ALA A 470 -15.26 21.28 -7.72
C ALA A 470 -15.88 21.17 -9.13
N SER A 471 -15.07 21.10 -10.20
CA SER A 471 -15.57 20.96 -11.58
C SER A 471 -16.14 19.58 -11.93
N LEU A 472 -15.78 18.51 -11.19
CA LEU A 472 -16.19 17.13 -11.52
C LEU A 472 -17.69 17.03 -11.81
N LYS A 473 -18.05 16.53 -12.99
CA LYS A 473 -19.44 16.27 -13.37
C LYS A 473 -19.94 15.00 -12.70
N CYS A 474 -20.51 15.14 -11.51
CA CYS A 474 -21.13 14.02 -10.79
C CYS A 474 -22.46 13.62 -11.46
N THR A 475 -22.40 12.66 -12.39
CA THR A 475 -23.56 12.15 -13.15
C THR A 475 -24.52 11.31 -12.30
N GLU A 476 -24.10 10.82 -11.13
CA GLU A 476 -24.92 10.04 -10.19
C GLU A 476 -25.27 10.78 -8.88
N CYS A 477 -24.93 12.06 -8.72
CA CYS A 477 -25.31 12.85 -7.53
C CYS A 477 -26.82 13.21 -7.44
N ALA A 478 -27.68 12.47 -8.15
CA ALA A 478 -29.10 12.77 -8.33
C ALA A 478 -30.04 11.55 -8.17
N LEU A 479 -29.57 10.49 -7.49
CA LEU A 479 -30.36 9.30 -7.12
C LEU A 479 -30.29 9.05 -5.61
#